data_AF-A0A7V4J6Q7-F1
#
_entry.id   AF-A0A7V4J6Q7-F1
#
_cell.length_a   1.000
_cell.length_b   1.000
_cell.length_c   1.000
_cell.angle_alpha   90.00
_cell.angle_beta   90.00
_cell.angle_gamma   90.00
#
_symmetry.space_group_name_H-M   'P 1'
#
loop_
_entity.id
_entity.type
_entity.pdbx_description
1 polymer ?
#
loop_
_entity_poly.entity_id
_entity_poly.type
_entity_poly.pdbx_seq_one_letter_code
_entity_poly.pdbx_strand_id
1 'polypeptide(L)' 'MPTNLPPEYYRVEKLFREAESPREKAILLEELLGTIPKHKGTDHLRADLRRQLARLKAAAQAA' A
#
# COMPACT_ATOMS: atom_id res chain seq x y z
N MET A 1 -1.04 -20.33 2.30
CA MET A 1 -1.26 -20.23 3.76
C MET A 1 -2.21 -19.09 4.02
N PRO A 2 -3.11 -19.18 5.01
CA PRO A 2 -3.92 -18.03 5.42
C PRO A 2 -2.99 -16.91 5.86
N THR A 3 -3.17 -15.72 5.29
CA THR A 3 -2.33 -14.55 5.57
C THR A 3 -3.11 -13.64 6.50
N ASN A 4 -2.76 -13.69 7.79
CA ASN A 4 -3.20 -12.70 8.75
C ASN A 4 -2.28 -11.48 8.64
N LEU A 5 -2.87 -10.32 8.36
CA LEU A 5 -2.13 -9.06 8.29
C LEU A 5 -2.07 -8.43 9.69
N PRO A 6 -1.00 -7.68 10.01
CA PRO A 6 -0.86 -7.06 11.32
C PRO A 6 -1.88 -5.92 11.52
N PRO A 7 -2.23 -5.55 12.76
CA PRO A 7 -3.16 -4.45 13.05
C PRO A 7 -2.77 -3.12 12.39
N GLU A 8 -1.46 -2.85 12.24
CA GLU A 8 -0.93 -1.68 11.55
C GLU A 8 -1.40 -1.62 10.09
N TYR A 9 -1.49 -2.76 9.40
CA TYR A 9 -1.96 -2.81 8.02
C TYR A 9 -3.36 -2.20 7.90
N TYR A 10 -4.29 -2.62 8.75
CA TYR A 10 -5.68 -2.15 8.69
C TYR A 10 -5.81 -0.66 9.03
N ARG A 11 -4.96 -0.16 9.94
CA ARG A 11 -4.92 1.27 10.27
C ARG A 11 -4.47 2.11 9.08
N VAL A 12 -3.36 1.73 8.45
CA VAL A 12 -2.82 2.44 7.28
C VAL A 12 -3.74 2.27 6.07
N GLU A 13 -4.36 1.09 5.90
CA GLU A 13 -5.32 0.84 4.83
C GLU A 13 -6.54 1.77 4.92
N LYS A 14 -7.04 2.03 6.13
CA LYS A 14 -8.13 2.99 6.34
C LYS A 14 -7.73 4.38 5.88
N LEU A 15 -6.57 4.88 6.31
CA LEU A 15 -6.05 6.18 5.90
C LEU A 15 -5.87 6.24 4.38
N PHE A 16 -5.32 5.18 3.77
CA PHE A 16 -5.11 5.10 2.33
C PHE A 16 -6.43 5.20 1.54
N ARG A 17 -7.52 4.62 2.07
CA ARG A 17 -8.87 4.72 1.48
C ARG A 17 -9.49 6.09 1.65
N GLU A 18 -9.18 6.80 2.73
CA GLU A 18 -9.68 8.15 3.03
C GLU A 18 -8.91 9.26 2.31
N ALA A 19 -7.64 9.01 1.96
CA ALA A 19 -6.81 9.97 1.23
C ALA A 19 -7.43 10.36 -0.11
N GLU A 20 -7.33 11.64 -0.48
CA GLU A 20 -7.91 12.16 -1.72
C GLU A 20 -6.84 12.42 -2.76
N SER A 21 -5.66 12.88 -2.34
CA SER A 21 -4.59 13.26 -3.27
C SER A 21 -3.76 12.05 -3.71
N PRO A 22 -3.30 11.99 -4.99
CA PRO A 22 -2.39 10.96 -5.45
C PRO A 22 -1.08 10.89 -4.64
N ARG A 23 -0.60 12.04 -4.17
CA ARG A 23 0.62 12.16 -3.36
C ARG A 23 0.45 11.51 -1.99
N GLU A 24 -0.64 11.84 -1.29
CA GLU A 24 -0.96 11.25 0.01
C GLU A 24 -1.19 9.75 -0.09
N LYS A 25 -1.94 9.32 -1.12
CA LYS A 25 -2.12 7.90 -1.43
C LYS A 25 -0.79 7.18 -1.66
N ALA A 26 0.17 7.80 -2.36
CA ALA A 26 1.47 7.19 -2.58
C ALA A 26 2.26 6.99 -1.27
N ILE A 27 2.23 7.98 -0.37
CA ILE A 27 2.89 7.90 0.94
C ILE A 27 2.28 6.79 1.79
N LEU A 28 0.95 6.75 1.92
CA LEU A 28 0.25 5.75 2.72
C LEU A 28 0.41 4.33 2.15
N LEU A 29 0.49 4.19 0.82
CA LEU A 29 0.71 2.89 0.19
C LEU A 29 2.15 2.37 0.41
N GLU A 30 3.15 3.26 0.53
CA GLU A 30 4.50 2.90 0.96
C GLU A 30 4.52 2.40 2.40
N GLU A 31 3.82 3.09 3.31
CA GLU A 31 3.68 2.67 4.70
C GLU A 31 2.98 1.30 4.79
N LEU A 32 1.90 1.10 4.03
CA LEU A 32 1.17 -0.16 3.96
C LEU A 32 2.07 -1.33 3.50
N LEU A 33 2.92 -1.09 2.50
CA LEU A 33 3.91 -2.08 2.05
C LEU A 33 4.95 -2.41 3.13
N GLY A 34 5.22 -1.48 4.04
CA GLY A 34 6.09 -1.66 5.20
C GLY A 34 5.48 -2.59 6.25
N THR A 35 4.16 -2.55 6.45
CA THR A 35 3.47 -3.39 7.44
C THR A 35 3.29 -4.84 6.99
N ILE A 36 3.27 -5.12 5.69
CA ILE A 36 3.00 -6.47 5.18
C ILE A 36 4.22 -7.40 5.40
N PRO A 37 4.05 -8.59 6.01
CA PRO A 37 5.14 -9.58 6.14
C PRO A 37 5.79 -9.93 4.80
N LYS A 38 7.08 -10.31 4.79
CA LYS A 38 7.84 -10.65 3.57
C LYS A 38 7.99 -12.17 3.43
N HIS A 39 6.92 -12.85 3.04
CA HIS A 39 6.94 -14.30 2.85
C HIS A 39 6.04 -14.72 1.68
N LYS A 40 6.11 -15.99 1.26
CA LYS A 40 5.37 -16.50 0.10
C LYS A 40 3.86 -16.19 0.12
N GLY A 41 3.23 -16.19 1.30
CA GLY A 41 1.79 -15.87 1.46
C GLY A 41 1.38 -14.43 1.17
N THR A 42 2.33 -13.48 1.08
CA THR A 42 2.08 -12.05 0.83
C THR A 42 2.74 -11.57 -0.46
N ASP A 43 3.41 -12.45 -1.20
CA ASP A 43 4.26 -12.03 -2.32
C ASP A 43 3.43 -11.38 -3.44
N HIS A 44 2.31 -12.00 -3.82
CA HIS A 44 1.37 -11.45 -4.80
C HIS A 44 0.78 -10.11 -4.33
N LEU A 45 0.33 -10.02 -3.08
CA LEU A 45 -0.21 -8.78 -2.50
C LEU A 45 0.84 -7.65 -2.58
N ARG A 46 2.08 -7.92 -2.17
CA ARG A 46 3.17 -6.93 -2.23
C ARG A 46 3.49 -6.54 -3.67
N ALA A 47 3.40 -7.46 -4.63
CA ALA A 47 3.62 -7.16 -6.04
C ALA A 47 2.55 -6.21 -6.60
N ASP A 48 1.27 -6.47 -6.31
CA ASP A 48 0.17 -5.65 -6.80
C ASP A 48 0.18 -4.25 -6.18
N LEU A 49 0.44 -4.15 -4.87
CA LEU A 49 0.56 -2.85 -4.19
C LEU A 49 1.74 -2.03 -4.71
N ARG A 50 2.88 -2.66 -5.06
CA ARG A 50 4.01 -1.95 -5.71
C ARG A 50 3.66 -1.41 -7.08
N ARG A 51 2.88 -2.16 -7.88
CA ARG A 51 2.39 -1.67 -9.19
C ARG A 51 1.47 -0.48 -9.02
N GLN A 52 0.58 -0.52 -8.04
CA GLN A 52 -0.31 0.59 -7.71
C GLN A 52 0.48 1.82 -7.22
N LEU A 53 1.50 1.62 -6.39
CA LEU A 53 2.38 2.69 -5.93
C LEU A 53 3.08 3.40 -7.08
N ALA A 54 3.60 2.66 -8.06
CA ALA A 54 4.24 3.26 -9.24
C ALA A 54 3.27 4.18 -10.00
N ARG A 55 2.01 3.77 -10.17
CA ARG A 55 0.96 4.59 -10.81
C ARG A 55 0.62 5.84 -10.01
N LEU A 56 0.48 5.70 -8.69
CA LEU A 56 0.19 6.84 -7.80
C LEU A 56 1.32 7.86 -7.78
N LYS A 57 2.58 7.41 -7.75
CA LYS A 57 3.75 8.29 -7.84
C LYS A 57 3.79 9.03 -9.17
N ALA A 58 3.49 8.37 -10.29
CA ALA A 58 3.42 9.03 -11.59
C ALA A 58 2.30 10.08 -11.63
N ALA A 59 1.11 9.75 -11.10
CA ALA A 59 -0.01 10.70 -11.01
C ALA A 59 0.31 11.89 -10.09
N ALA A 60 1.02 11.67 -8.97
CA ALA A 60 1.42 12.73 -8.05
C ALA A 60 2.44 13.73 -8.62
N GLN A 61 3.17 13.34 -9.67
CA GLN A 61 4.11 14.24 -10.37
C GLN A 61 3.44 15.03 -11.49
N ALA A 62 2.25 14.60 -11.95
CA ALA A 62 1.48 15.25 -13.00
C ALA A 62 0.40 16.20 -12.47
N ALA A 63 0.24 16.30 -11.14
CA ALA A 63 -0.78 17.09 -10.45
C ALA A 63 -0.18 18.36 -9.84
#